data_AF-A0A0L0KR90-F1
#
_entry.id   AF-A0A0L0KR90-F1
#
_cell.length_a   1.000
_cell.length_b   1.000
_cell.length_c   1.000
_cell.angle_alpha   90.00
_cell.angle_beta   90.00
_cell.angle_gamma   90.00
#
_symmetry.space_group_name_H-M   'P 1'
#
loop_
_entity.id
_entity.type
_entity.pdbx_description
1 polymer ?
#
loop_
_entity_poly.entity_id
_entity_poly.type
_entity_poly.pdbx_seq_one_letter_code
_entity_poly.pdbx_strand_id
1 'polypeptide(L)'
;MLRVAGTGVGVRIVPYITCREGETPAPHSSLRGVYGPDGSLRLGYRTELPGDRDLNGGLWARCSQQAGSNGLPIGEPQWKLVHPARQRDCMQRLLCQICAQPARTPQGF
;
A
#
# COMPACT_ATOMS: atom_id res chain seq x y z
N MET A 1 -1.82 -16.41 -12.24
CA MET A 1 -2.95 -16.52 -13.19
C MET A 1 -3.97 -15.47 -12.80
N LEU A 2 -4.11 -14.38 -13.56
CA LEU A 2 -5.16 -13.39 -13.36
C LEU A 2 -6.48 -14.11 -13.70
N ARG A 3 -7.26 -14.55 -12.71
CA ARG A 3 -8.57 -15.14 -12.98
C ARG A 3 -9.53 -14.00 -13.31
N VAL A 4 -9.61 -13.70 -14.60
CA VAL A 4 -10.66 -12.88 -15.19
C VAL A 4 -11.98 -13.64 -15.00
N ALA A 5 -12.88 -13.07 -14.20
CA ALA A 5 -14.25 -13.54 -14.15
C ALA A 5 -14.99 -13.06 -15.41
N GLY A 6 -15.38 -14.01 -16.25
CA GLY A 6 -16.59 -14.03 -17.10
C GLY A 6 -16.94 -12.84 -18.00
N THR A 7 -16.88 -13.11 -19.31
CA THR A 7 -17.91 -12.80 -20.34
C THR A 7 -18.56 -11.40 -20.38
N GLY A 8 -18.22 -10.64 -21.43
CA GLY A 8 -19.18 -9.77 -22.12
C GLY A 8 -19.31 -8.30 -21.69
N VAL A 9 -18.63 -7.87 -20.63
CA VAL A 9 -18.55 -6.46 -20.22
C VAL A 9 -17.09 -6.17 -19.93
N GLY A 10 -16.55 -5.05 -20.44
CA GLY A 10 -15.13 -4.72 -20.33
C GLY A 10 -14.61 -4.95 -18.91
N VAL A 11 -13.64 -5.85 -18.76
CA VAL A 11 -13.08 -6.25 -17.46
C VAL A 11 -12.49 -5.01 -16.81
N ARG A 12 -13.16 -4.48 -15.79
CA ARG A 12 -12.66 -3.34 -15.03
C ARG A 12 -11.59 -3.86 -14.09
N ILE A 13 -10.33 -3.75 -14.51
CA ILE A 13 -9.19 -4.11 -13.67
C ILE A 13 -9.11 -3.09 -12.53
N VAL A 14 -9.23 -3.56 -11.29
CA VAL A 14 -8.95 -2.76 -10.10
C VAL A 14 -7.49 -2.99 -9.72
N PRO A 15 -6.62 -1.95 -9.71
CA PRO A 15 -5.25 -2.13 -9.28
C PRO A 15 -5.16 -2.66 -7.85
N TYR A 16 -4.27 -3.62 -7.60
CA TYR A 16 -4.01 -4.19 -6.28
C TYR A 16 -3.75 -3.14 -5.20
N ILE A 17 -3.04 -2.07 -5.56
CA ILE A 17 -2.71 -0.98 -4.62
C ILE A 17 -3.89 -0.06 -4.29
N THR A 18 -5.05 -0.20 -4.92
CA THR A 18 -6.21 0.68 -4.65
C THR A 18 -6.71 0.43 -3.23
N CYS A 19 -6.93 1.48 -2.44
CA CYS A 19 -7.61 1.35 -1.15
C CYS A 19 -9.03 0.79 -1.34
N ARG A 20 -9.53 0.08 -0.34
CA ARG A 20 -10.89 -0.46 -0.30
C ARG A 20 -11.67 0.12 0.87
N GLU A 21 -13.00 0.11 0.76
CA GLU A 21 -13.86 0.32 1.91
C GLU A 21 -13.49 -0.60 3.07
N GLY A 22 -13.53 -0.08 4.31
CA GLY A 22 -13.06 -0.80 5.51
C GLY A 22 -11.56 -0.62 5.81
N GLU A 23 -10.79 -0.05 4.88
CA GLU A 23 -9.39 0.32 5.09
C GLU A 23 -9.31 1.77 5.58
N THR A 24 -8.81 1.94 6.80
CA THR A 24 -8.81 3.21 7.52
C THR A 24 -7.38 3.70 7.71
N PRO A 25 -7.03 4.90 7.22
CA PRO A 25 -5.71 5.48 7.48
C PRO A 25 -5.56 5.81 8.96
N ALA A 26 -4.32 5.77 9.47
CA ALA A 26 -4.07 6.28 10.83
C ALA A 26 -4.49 7.75 10.94
N PRO A 27 -5.15 8.15 12.04
CA PRO A 27 -5.65 9.51 12.18
C PRO A 27 -4.49 10.51 12.26
N HIS A 28 -4.67 11.71 11.73
CA HIS A 28 -3.67 12.78 11.80
C HIS A 28 -3.24 13.10 13.24
N SER A 29 -4.13 12.96 14.21
CA SER A 29 -3.83 13.14 15.64
C SER A 29 -2.80 12.15 16.19
N SER A 30 -2.56 11.03 15.50
CA SER A 30 -1.50 10.08 15.84
C SER A 30 -0.11 10.55 15.42
N LEU A 31 0.00 11.58 14.59
CA LEU A 31 1.27 12.17 14.16
C LEU A 31 1.74 13.23 15.15
N ARG A 32 3.06 13.43 15.19
CA ARG A 32 3.74 14.50 15.91
C ARG A 32 5.00 14.93 15.18
N GLY A 33 5.51 16.12 15.49
CA GLY A 33 6.87 16.51 15.15
C GLY A 33 7.87 15.77 16.06
N VAL A 34 8.96 15.29 15.47
CA VAL A 34 10.11 14.70 16.18
C VAL A 34 11.40 15.24 15.58
N TYR A 35 12.43 15.37 16.39
CA TYR A 35 13.77 15.65 15.87
C TYR A 35 14.43 14.36 15.39
N GLY A 36 15.00 14.41 14.19
CA GLY A 36 15.81 13.35 13.61
C GLY A 36 17.21 13.27 14.23
N PRO A 37 17.98 12.22 13.91
CA PRO A 37 19.36 12.07 14.35
C PRO A 37 20.28 13.22 13.87
N ASP A 38 19.91 13.87 12.76
CA ASP A 38 20.57 15.04 12.17
C ASP A 38 20.12 16.38 12.80
N GLY A 39 19.23 16.33 13.80
CA GLY A 39 18.64 17.51 14.42
C GLY A 39 17.55 18.20 13.60
N SER A 40 17.17 17.67 12.43
CA SER A 40 16.09 18.25 11.62
C SER A 40 14.70 17.85 12.15
N LEU A 41 13.71 18.73 11.98
CA LEU A 41 12.32 18.42 12.30
C LEU A 41 11.74 17.49 11.24
N ARG A 42 11.13 16.38 11.66
CA ARG A 42 10.43 15.42 10.80
C ARG A 42 9.13 14.94 11.42
N LEU A 43 8.29 14.30 10.61
CA LEU A 43 7.10 13.61 11.11
C LEU A 43 7.47 12.29 11.81
N GLY A 44 6.71 11.96 12.85
CA GLY A 44 6.72 10.66 13.52
C GLY A 44 5.35 10.32 14.08
N TYR A 45 5.09 9.05 14.35
CA TYR A 45 3.91 8.65 15.12
C TYR A 45 4.15 8.89 16.62
N ARG A 46 3.09 9.16 17.38
CA ARG A 46 3.15 9.24 18.87
C ARG A 46 3.70 7.95 19.47
N THR A 47 3.25 6.82 18.94
CA THR A 47 3.79 5.49 19.23
C THR A 47 4.32 4.91 17.93
N GLU A 48 5.60 5.19 17.66
CA GLU A 48 6.29 4.69 16.48
C GLU A 48 6.71 3.23 16.70
N LEU A 49 6.54 2.39 15.68
CA LEU A 49 6.82 0.95 15.69
C LEU A 49 7.99 0.64 14.75
N PRO A 50 8.70 -0.49 14.96
CA PRO A 50 9.86 -0.88 14.16
C PRO A 50 9.65 -1.00 12.63
N GLY A 51 8.42 -0.95 12.12
CA GLY A 51 8.10 -1.00 10.69
C GLY A 51 7.65 0.34 10.06
N ASP A 52 7.50 1.41 10.86
CA ASP A 52 6.97 2.69 10.37
C ASP A 52 7.95 3.44 9.49
N ARG A 53 9.25 3.20 9.68
CA ARG A 53 10.29 3.83 8.86
C ARG A 53 10.84 2.85 7.84
N ASP A 54 11.25 3.39 6.70
CA ASP A 54 12.09 2.66 5.74
C ASP A 54 13.57 2.74 6.10
N LEU A 55 14.40 2.12 5.26
CA LEU A 55 15.86 2.09 5.42
C LEU A 55 16.50 3.47 5.39
N ASN A 56 15.84 4.47 4.80
CA ASN A 56 16.30 5.86 4.76
C ASN A 56 15.71 6.71 5.90
N GLY A 57 14.96 6.08 6.82
CA GLY A 57 14.31 6.77 7.93
C GLY A 57 13.04 7.53 7.54
N GLY A 58 12.54 7.38 6.31
CA GLY A 58 11.29 7.98 5.85
C GLY A 58 10.08 7.36 6.53
N LEU A 59 9.15 8.17 7.04
CA LEU A 59 7.94 7.70 7.70
C LEU A 59 6.90 7.23 6.66
N TRP A 60 6.46 5.99 6.76
CA TRP A 60 5.41 5.42 5.92
C TRP A 60 4.04 5.52 6.59
N ALA A 61 3.05 5.94 5.81
CA ALA A 61 1.68 6.06 6.28
C ALA A 61 1.10 4.68 6.63
N ARG A 62 0.44 4.59 7.79
CA ARG A 62 -0.33 3.42 8.21
C ARG A 62 -1.74 3.46 7.65
N CYS A 63 -2.22 2.30 7.21
CA CYS A 63 -3.61 2.06 6.86
C CYS A 63 -3.97 0.64 7.31
N SER A 64 -5.16 0.44 7.89
CA SER A 64 -5.65 -0.91 8.12
C SER A 64 -5.85 -1.61 6.78
N GLN A 65 -5.64 -2.93 6.77
CA GLN A 65 -5.80 -3.74 5.57
C GLN A 65 -6.81 -4.84 5.85
N GLN A 66 -7.70 -5.09 4.89
CA GLN A 66 -8.64 -6.21 4.93
C GLN A 66 -8.37 -7.11 3.72
N ALA A 67 -8.18 -8.40 3.97
CA ALA A 67 -7.96 -9.39 2.94
C ALA A 67 -8.89 -10.58 3.13
N GLY A 68 -9.38 -11.12 2.02
CA GLY A 68 -10.14 -12.36 2.01
C GLY A 68 -9.26 -13.58 2.26
N SER A 69 -9.87 -14.76 2.35
CA SER A 69 -9.15 -16.05 2.52
C SER A 69 -8.14 -16.36 1.40
N ASN A 70 -8.30 -15.75 0.23
CA ASN A 70 -7.38 -15.85 -0.90
C ASN A 70 -6.23 -14.82 -0.86
N GLY A 71 -6.14 -14.01 0.20
CA GLY A 71 -5.14 -12.95 0.36
C GLY A 71 -5.37 -11.71 -0.50
N LEU A 72 -6.48 -11.62 -1.25
CA LEU A 72 -6.82 -10.43 -2.03
C LEU A 72 -7.58 -9.39 -1.20
N PRO A 73 -7.39 -8.08 -1.48
CA PRO A 73 -8.15 -7.02 -0.83
C PRO A 73 -9.66 -7.22 -1.03
N ILE A 74 -10.43 -7.01 0.03
CA ILE A 74 -11.90 -7.04 0.02
C ILE A 74 -12.46 -5.64 0.24
N GLY A 75 -13.75 -5.44 -0.07
CA GLY A 75 -14.41 -4.13 -0.01
C GLY A 75 -14.41 -3.39 -1.35
N GLU A 76 -15.32 -2.41 -1.47
CA GLU A 76 -15.47 -1.60 -2.68
C GLU A 76 -14.23 -0.72 -2.92
N PRO A 77 -13.74 -0.60 -4.16
CA PRO A 77 -12.54 0.17 -4.46
C PRO A 77 -12.75 1.68 -4.35
N GLN A 78 -11.87 2.32 -3.58
CA GLN A 78 -11.77 3.77 -3.45
C GLN A 78 -10.78 4.30 -4.50
N TRP A 79 -11.23 4.44 -5.74
CA TRP A 79 -10.40 4.68 -6.94
C TRP A 79 -9.38 5.82 -6.87
N LYS A 80 -9.61 6.83 -6.02
CA LYS A 80 -8.73 7.99 -5.87
C LYS A 80 -7.63 7.77 -4.81
N LEU A 81 -7.66 6.63 -4.10
CA LEU A 81 -6.83 6.37 -2.93
C LEU A 81 -5.91 5.18 -3.17
N VAL A 82 -4.64 5.35 -2.79
CA VAL A 82 -3.61 4.31 -2.83
C VAL A 82 -3.37 3.79 -1.41
N HIS A 83 -3.34 2.46 -1.26
CA HIS A 83 -3.05 1.81 0.00
C HIS A 83 -1.54 1.78 0.23
N PRO A 84 -1.01 2.55 1.21
CA PRO A 84 0.42 2.81 1.33
C PRO A 84 1.23 1.55 1.56
N ALA A 85 0.73 0.61 2.39
CA ALA A 85 1.43 -0.65 2.64
C ALA A 85 1.49 -1.55 1.40
N ARG A 86 0.43 -1.59 0.58
CA ARG A 86 0.42 -2.42 -0.64
C ARG A 86 1.31 -1.83 -1.72
N GLN A 87 1.34 -0.49 -1.83
CA GLN A 87 2.28 0.20 -2.70
C GLN A 87 3.72 -0.07 -2.27
N ARG A 88 4.02 0.06 -0.97
CA ARG A 88 5.33 -0.26 -0.40
C ARG A 88 5.74 -1.70 -0.71
N ASP A 89 4.86 -2.66 -0.46
CA ASP A 89 5.12 -4.08 -0.74
C ASP A 89 5.45 -4.31 -2.21
N CYS A 90 4.71 -3.68 -3.13
CA CYS A 90 4.99 -3.78 -4.56
C CYS A 90 6.37 -3.20 -4.91
N MET A 91 6.72 -2.04 -4.35
CA MET A 91 8.02 -1.41 -4.62
C MET A 91 9.18 -2.22 -4.03
N GLN A 92 9.06 -2.70 -2.79
CA GLN A 92 10.12 -3.44 -2.11
C GLN A 92 10.36 -4.82 -2.72
N ARG A 93 9.32 -5.45 -3.28
CA ARG A 93 9.37 -6.81 -3.82
C ARG A 93 9.36 -6.87 -5.35
N LEU A 94 9.44 -5.71 -6.02
CA LEU A 94 9.38 -5.58 -7.47
C LEU A 94 8.14 -6.28 -8.05
N LEU A 95 6.95 -5.93 -7.54
CA LEU A 95 5.66 -6.44 -8.02
C LEU A 95 4.91 -5.36 -8.82
N CYS A 96 4.12 -5.80 -9.79
CA CYS A 96 3.20 -4.96 -10.53
C CYS A 96 2.10 -4.44 -9.60
N GLN A 97 1.95 -3.12 -9.52
CA GLN A 97 0.95 -2.46 -8.67
C GLN A 97 -0.51 -2.75 -9.08
N ILE A 98 -0.72 -3.31 -10.28
CA ILE A 98 -2.04 -3.69 -10.78
C ILE A 98 -2.40 -5.11 -10.32
N CYS A 99 -1.53 -6.09 -10.53
CA CYS A 99 -1.84 -7.51 -10.33
C CYS A 99 -1.06 -8.22 -9.22
N ALA A 100 -0.14 -7.52 -8.54
CA ALA A 100 0.74 -8.03 -7.49
C ALA A 100 1.63 -9.23 -7.90
N GLN A 101 1.79 -9.47 -9.21
CA GLN A 101 2.75 -10.45 -9.74
C GLN A 101 4.11 -9.79 -9.93
N PRO A 102 5.22 -10.54 -10.03
CA PRO A 102 6.54 -9.97 -10.33
C PRO A 102 6.48 -9.00 -11.51
N ALA A 103 6.94 -7.77 -11.30
CA ALA A 103 7.09 -6.75 -12.33
C ALA A 103 8.31 -7.09 -13.18
N ARG A 104 8.14 -8.04 -14.10
CA ARG A 104 9.16 -8.44 -15.06
C ARG A 104 8.58 -8.33 -16.46
N THR A 105 9.38 -7.80 -17.37
CA THR A 105 9.14 -7.82 -18.81
C THR A 105 10.11 -8.79 -19.48
N PRO A 106 9.84 -9.23 -20.72
CA PRO A 106 10.83 -9.99 -21.51
C PRO A 106 12.18 -9.25 -21.68
N GLN A 107 12.19 -7.92 -21.55
CA GLN A 107 13.38 -7.08 -21.66
C GLN A 107 14.15 -6.93 -20.33
N GLY A 108 13.65 -7.53 -19.25
CA GLY A 108 14.21 -7.42 -17.91
C GLY A 108 13.25 -6.75 -16.93
N PHE A 109 13.82 -6.16 -15.88
CA PHE A 109 13.11 -5.38 -14.89
C PHE A 109 13.04 -3.91 -15.27
#